data_AF-A0A7X4HUV2-F1
#
_entry.id   AF-A0A7X4HUV2-F1
#
_cell.length_a   1.000
_cell.length_b   1.000
_cell.length_c   1.000
_cell.angle_alpha   90.00
_cell.angle_beta   90.00
_cell.angle_gamma   90.00
#
_symmetry.space_group_name_H-M   'P 1'
#
loop_
_entity.id
_entity.type
_entity.pdbx_description
1 polymer ?
#
loop_
_entity_poly.entity_id
_entity_poly.type
_entity_poly.pdbx_seq_one_letter_code
_entity_poly.pdbx_strand_id
1 'polypeptide(L)'
;METGQLFVSSSSTLIVVEVVPYDPPATVGYFTDPWGVGLSGPQGLPLFKPPYKRVTAIDLNSGEQAWMQPHGDGPRYHPALRDLDLPPLGGGGGLSSGPLVTPTLLIMNHGGRGFASAADAALVEATGDPTADAALLMAASTRTISAYDKQTGEHLGSVPLPATPGGNPMTYLHEGKQYIVVAVGRGGADAELIALALP
;
A
#
# COMPACT_ATOMS: atom_id res chain seq x y z
N MET A 1 12.34 -14.68 -19.78
CA MET A 1 13.16 -15.19 -18.66
C MET A 1 12.36 -15.01 -17.37
N GLU A 2 12.17 -16.08 -16.62
CA GLU A 2 11.71 -15.97 -15.23
C GLU A 2 12.81 -15.32 -14.40
N THR A 3 12.45 -14.44 -13.47
CA THR A 3 13.42 -13.69 -12.67
C THR A 3 14.01 -14.49 -11.52
N GLY A 4 13.39 -15.62 -11.12
CA GLY A 4 13.79 -16.36 -9.92
C GLY A 4 13.65 -15.52 -8.63
N GLN A 5 12.81 -14.48 -8.66
CA GLN A 5 12.65 -13.52 -7.58
C GLN A 5 11.26 -13.61 -6.96
N LEU A 6 11.20 -13.52 -5.63
CA LEU A 6 9.99 -13.32 -4.87
C LEU A 6 9.82 -11.83 -4.57
N PHE A 7 8.64 -11.29 -4.89
CA PHE A 7 8.29 -9.90 -4.57
C PHE A 7 7.39 -9.86 -3.35
N VAL A 8 7.85 -9.22 -2.30
CA VAL A 8 7.16 -9.11 -1.01
C VAL A 8 6.72 -7.68 -0.80
N SER A 9 5.41 -7.47 -0.75
CA SER A 9 4.83 -6.24 -0.24
C SER A 9 4.90 -6.25 1.28
N SER A 10 5.49 -5.21 1.87
CA SER A 10 5.56 -5.09 3.33
C SER A 10 5.35 -3.65 3.78
N SER A 11 4.86 -3.49 5.00
CA SER A 11 4.71 -2.20 5.65
C SER A 11 5.22 -2.30 7.07
N SER A 12 5.84 -1.23 7.55
CA SER A 12 6.08 -1.05 8.97
C SER A 12 4.93 -0.21 9.52
N THR A 13 4.25 -0.72 10.55
CA THR A 13 3.22 0.03 11.27
C THR A 13 3.35 -0.28 12.75
N LEU A 14 3.09 0.72 13.59
CA LEU A 14 3.08 0.55 15.03
C LEU A 14 1.63 0.41 15.47
N ILE A 15 1.34 -0.68 16.16
CA ILE A 15 0.02 -0.92 16.75
C ILE A 15 0.16 -0.96 18.27
N VAL A 16 -0.82 -0.39 18.95
CA VAL A 16 -1.07 -0.63 20.36
C VAL A 16 -2.11 -1.72 20.45
N VAL A 17 -1.82 -2.74 21.23
CA VAL A 17 -2.76 -3.84 21.52
C VAL A 17 -3.21 -3.71 22.96
N GLU A 18 -4.52 -3.77 23.18
CA GLU A 18 -5.08 -3.93 24.51
C GLU A 18 -5.04 -5.41 24.88
N VAL A 19 -4.81 -5.71 26.15
CA VAL A 19 -4.84 -7.07 26.68
C VAL A 19 -6.14 -7.24 27.46
N VAL A 20 -7.01 -8.12 26.97
CA VAL A 20 -8.34 -8.38 27.55
C VAL A 20 -8.35 -9.73 28.30
N PRO A 21 -9.00 -9.80 29.48
CA PRO A 21 -9.20 -11.08 30.17
C PRO A 21 -10.03 -12.05 29.34
N TYR A 22 -9.73 -13.34 29.42
CA TYR A 22 -10.53 -14.39 28.79
C TYR A 22 -11.06 -15.35 29.84
N ASP A 23 -12.39 -15.49 29.90
CA ASP A 23 -13.06 -16.33 30.90
C ASP A 23 -12.88 -17.84 30.61
N PRO A 24 -12.95 -18.71 31.64
CA PRO A 24 -12.87 -20.15 31.46
C PRO A 24 -13.82 -20.66 30.34
N PRO A 25 -13.40 -21.62 29.50
CA PRO A 25 -12.36 -22.62 29.73
C PRO A 25 -10.97 -22.31 29.13
N ALA A 26 -10.70 -21.09 28.67
CA ALA A 26 -9.38 -20.81 28.10
C ALA A 26 -8.28 -20.87 29.17
N THR A 27 -7.14 -21.44 28.80
CA THR A 27 -5.99 -21.64 29.70
C THR A 27 -4.99 -20.48 29.68
N VAL A 28 -5.11 -19.55 28.72
CA VAL A 28 -4.14 -18.45 28.50
C VAL A 28 -4.44 -17.22 29.38
N GLY A 29 -5.63 -17.12 30.00
CA GLY A 29 -6.02 -16.09 30.96
C GLY A 29 -6.26 -14.69 30.38
N TYR A 30 -5.51 -14.31 29.35
CA TYR A 30 -5.63 -13.05 28.63
C TYR A 30 -5.37 -13.24 27.14
N PHE A 31 -5.96 -12.41 26.30
CA PHE A 31 -5.67 -12.34 24.87
C PHE A 31 -5.53 -10.88 24.44
N THR A 32 -4.85 -10.61 23.33
CA THR A 32 -4.84 -9.27 22.75
C THR A 32 -6.18 -9.00 22.08
N ASP A 33 -6.80 -7.83 22.27
CA ASP A 33 -7.95 -7.43 21.44
C ASP A 33 -7.58 -7.65 19.95
N PRO A 34 -8.43 -8.36 19.17
CA PRO A 34 -8.14 -8.68 17.77
C PRO A 34 -7.83 -7.47 16.89
N TRP A 35 -8.18 -6.26 17.32
CA TRP A 35 -7.91 -5.05 16.56
C TRP A 35 -6.87 -4.19 17.26
N GLY A 36 -5.62 -4.29 16.80
CA GLY A 36 -4.57 -3.33 17.18
C GLY A 36 -4.93 -1.93 16.69
N VAL A 37 -4.79 -0.93 17.56
CA VAL A 37 -5.01 0.48 17.23
C VAL A 37 -3.71 1.05 16.67
N GLY A 38 -3.76 1.64 15.47
CA GLY A 38 -2.59 2.31 14.89
C GLY A 38 -2.15 3.49 15.77
N LEU A 39 -0.86 3.58 16.07
CA LEU A 39 -0.32 4.70 16.84
C LEU A 39 0.16 5.82 15.90
N SER A 40 -0.49 6.98 15.99
CA SER A 40 -0.02 8.21 15.33
C SER A 40 1.10 8.85 16.14
N GLY A 41 2.17 9.30 15.47
CA GLY A 41 3.23 10.08 16.11
C GLY A 41 2.89 11.57 16.19
N PRO A 42 3.87 12.40 16.61
CA PRO A 42 3.70 13.86 16.66
C PRO A 42 3.24 14.42 15.31
N GLN A 43 2.27 15.34 15.33
CA GLN A 43 1.67 15.92 14.11
C GLN A 43 1.06 14.85 13.17
N GLY A 44 0.71 13.69 13.74
CA GLY A 44 0.20 12.51 13.05
C GLY A 44 1.22 11.79 12.14
N LEU A 45 2.48 12.24 12.09
CA LEU A 45 3.53 11.60 11.30
C LEU A 45 3.97 10.27 11.95
N PRO A 46 4.50 9.30 11.18
CA PRO A 46 5.00 8.05 11.76
C PRO A 46 6.19 8.28 12.72
N LEU A 47 6.24 7.50 13.79
CA LEU A 47 7.31 7.55 14.80
C LEU A 47 8.68 7.05 14.30
N PHE A 48 8.69 6.21 13.26
CA PHE A 48 9.90 5.59 12.72
C PHE A 48 10.28 6.18 11.35
N LYS A 49 11.51 5.91 10.91
CA LYS A 49 12.02 6.40 9.62
C LYS A 49 11.36 5.64 8.44
N PRO A 50 11.12 6.31 7.30
CA PRO A 50 10.65 5.66 6.07
C PRO A 50 11.67 4.64 5.52
N PRO A 51 11.26 3.69 4.64
CA PRO A 51 9.96 3.62 3.99
C PRO A 51 8.85 2.95 4.83
N TYR A 52 7.65 3.55 4.81
CA TYR A 52 6.48 3.08 5.57
C TYR A 52 5.78 1.90 4.90
N LYS A 53 5.75 1.88 3.57
CA LYS A 53 5.35 0.75 2.73
C LYS A 53 6.36 0.55 1.62
N ARG A 54 6.69 -0.70 1.32
CA ARG A 54 7.77 -1.05 0.41
C ARG A 54 7.46 -2.33 -0.36
N VAL A 55 8.08 -2.42 -1.53
CA VAL A 55 8.22 -3.68 -2.27
C VAL A 55 9.66 -4.13 -2.14
N THR A 56 9.86 -5.39 -1.77
CA THR A 56 11.16 -6.00 -1.66
C THR A 56 11.25 -7.18 -2.63
N ALA A 57 12.31 -7.22 -3.43
CA ALA A 57 12.65 -8.41 -4.21
C ALA A 57 13.68 -9.26 -3.45
N ILE A 58 13.41 -10.56 -3.36
CA ILE A 58 14.29 -11.56 -2.76
C ILE A 58 14.67 -12.53 -3.87
N ASP A 59 15.96 -12.75 -4.06
CA ASP A 59 16.46 -13.81 -4.94
C ASP A 59 16.21 -15.16 -4.28
N LEU A 60 15.50 -16.07 -4.96
CA LEU A 60 15.14 -17.36 -4.39
C LEU A 60 16.27 -18.40 -4.45
N ASN A 61 17.33 -18.16 -5.21
CA ASN A 61 18.49 -19.04 -5.25
C ASN A 61 19.44 -18.74 -4.09
N SER A 62 19.68 -17.45 -3.78
CA SER A 62 20.58 -17.04 -2.68
C SER A 62 19.86 -16.78 -1.36
N GLY A 63 18.57 -16.45 -1.39
CA GLY A 63 17.81 -15.97 -0.24
C GLY A 63 18.13 -14.51 0.14
N GLU A 64 18.94 -13.83 -0.66
CA GLU A 64 19.34 -12.44 -0.40
C GLU A 64 18.33 -11.43 -0.94
N GLN A 65 18.33 -10.26 -0.34
CA GLN A 65 17.57 -9.12 -0.84
C GLN A 65 18.24 -8.55 -2.09
N ALA A 66 17.56 -8.64 -3.23
CA ALA A 66 18.03 -8.05 -4.48
C ALA A 66 17.85 -6.52 -4.49
N TRP A 67 16.67 -6.03 -4.08
CA TRP A 67 16.39 -4.60 -3.96
C TRP A 67 15.22 -4.32 -3.00
N MET A 68 15.11 -3.07 -2.57
CA MET A 68 13.98 -2.51 -1.82
C MET A 68 13.55 -1.20 -2.44
N GLN A 69 12.26 -0.97 -2.62
CA GLN A 69 11.77 0.34 -3.03
C GLN A 69 10.53 0.80 -2.24
N PRO A 70 10.45 2.10 -1.90
CA PRO A 70 9.23 2.67 -1.34
C PRO A 70 8.06 2.53 -2.32
N HIS A 71 6.92 2.08 -1.78
CA HIS A 71 5.70 1.85 -2.52
C HIS A 71 4.66 2.94 -2.19
N GLY A 72 4.57 3.94 -3.06
CA GLY A 72 3.78 5.16 -2.85
C GLY A 72 4.57 6.32 -2.24
N ASP A 73 3.94 7.48 -2.24
CA ASP A 73 4.57 8.74 -1.84
C ASP A 73 4.66 8.94 -0.33
N GLY A 74 3.74 8.33 0.42
CA GLY A 74 3.69 8.51 1.87
C GLY A 74 3.33 9.94 2.28
N PRO A 75 3.77 10.42 3.46
CA PRO A 75 3.38 11.73 3.99
C PRO A 75 4.21 12.86 3.41
N ARG A 76 4.92 12.66 2.29
CA ARG A 76 5.88 13.66 1.79
C ARG A 76 5.24 15.00 1.42
N TYR A 77 3.92 15.02 1.20
CA TYR A 77 3.13 16.25 0.97
C TYR A 77 2.59 16.91 2.24
N HIS A 78 2.83 16.33 3.41
CA HIS A 78 2.44 16.89 4.71
C HIS A 78 3.09 18.27 4.93
N PRO A 79 2.41 19.26 5.55
CA PRO A 79 2.95 20.61 5.76
C PRO A 79 4.34 20.64 6.42
N ALA A 80 4.61 19.71 7.35
CA ALA A 80 5.92 19.63 8.01
C ALA A 80 7.03 18.96 7.16
N LEU A 81 6.69 18.31 6.03
CA LEU A 81 7.63 17.56 5.20
C LEU A 81 7.76 18.10 3.76
N ARG A 82 6.74 18.78 3.24
CA ARG A 82 6.66 19.19 1.83
C ARG A 82 7.80 20.09 1.37
N ASP A 83 8.36 20.89 2.26
CA ASP A 83 9.45 21.84 1.95
C ASP A 83 10.83 21.15 1.92
N LEU A 84 10.91 19.86 2.26
CA LEU A 84 12.15 19.07 2.29
C LEU A 84 12.43 18.34 0.96
N ASP A 85 11.52 18.41 -0.02
CA ASP A 85 11.64 17.73 -1.33
C ASP A 85 12.02 16.24 -1.23
N LEU A 86 11.30 15.52 -0.37
CA LEU A 86 11.62 14.13 -0.06
C LEU A 86 11.26 13.17 -1.23
N PRO A 87 12.08 12.12 -1.46
CA PRO A 87 11.70 11.04 -2.36
C PRO A 87 10.43 10.32 -1.86
N PRO A 88 9.84 9.42 -2.65
CA PRO A 88 8.71 8.60 -2.19
C PRO A 88 9.04 7.88 -0.87
N LEU A 89 8.13 7.98 0.11
CA LEU A 89 8.36 7.47 1.46
C LEU A 89 7.61 6.17 1.76
N GLY A 90 6.82 5.67 0.81
CA GLY A 90 5.92 4.55 1.03
C GLY A 90 4.62 4.98 1.72
N GLY A 91 3.47 4.53 1.22
CA GLY A 91 2.16 4.89 1.77
C GLY A 91 1.04 3.96 1.29
N GLY A 92 -0.20 4.26 1.64
CA GLY A 92 -1.36 3.40 1.37
C GLY A 92 -1.50 2.34 2.45
N GLY A 93 -2.18 2.70 3.53
CA GLY A 93 -2.28 1.93 4.76
C GLY A 93 -2.75 0.49 4.56
N GLY A 94 -2.25 -0.39 5.43
CA GLY A 94 -2.57 -1.82 5.43
C GLY A 94 -1.79 -2.66 4.41
N LEU A 95 -1.88 -3.97 4.59
CA LEU A 95 -1.23 -4.99 3.75
C LEU A 95 -1.92 -5.20 2.39
N SER A 96 -2.88 -4.36 2.01
CA SER A 96 -3.77 -4.55 0.85
C SER A 96 -3.13 -4.25 -0.51
N SER A 97 -1.84 -4.55 -0.69
CA SER A 97 -1.12 -4.38 -1.96
C SER A 97 -0.51 -5.70 -2.37
N GLY A 98 -1.04 -6.28 -3.45
CA GLY A 98 -0.64 -7.54 -4.02
C GLY A 98 0.19 -7.37 -5.29
N PRO A 99 1.22 -8.21 -5.48
CA PRO A 99 1.98 -8.26 -6.72
C PRO A 99 1.26 -9.08 -7.80
N LEU A 100 1.41 -8.65 -9.05
CA LEU A 100 1.21 -9.44 -10.26
C LEU A 100 2.50 -9.35 -11.08
N VAL A 101 3.15 -10.49 -11.29
CA VAL A 101 4.40 -10.56 -12.06
C VAL A 101 4.09 -11.00 -13.48
N THR A 102 4.57 -10.25 -14.46
CA THR A 102 4.53 -10.63 -15.87
C THR A 102 5.94 -10.92 -16.39
N PRO A 103 6.09 -11.42 -17.63
CA PRO A 103 7.41 -11.60 -18.24
C PRO A 103 8.24 -10.32 -18.29
N THR A 104 7.63 -9.14 -18.26
CA THR A 104 8.30 -7.84 -18.40
C THR A 104 8.22 -6.96 -17.16
N LEU A 105 7.12 -7.01 -16.41
CA LEU A 105 6.82 -6.02 -15.38
C LEU A 105 6.44 -6.67 -14.05
N LEU A 106 6.71 -5.95 -12.97
CA LEU A 106 6.03 -6.15 -11.69
C LEU A 106 4.91 -5.12 -11.59
N ILE A 107 3.68 -5.59 -11.40
CA ILE A 107 2.50 -4.76 -11.24
C ILE A 107 2.04 -4.86 -9.79
N MET A 108 1.77 -3.72 -9.16
CA MET A 108 1.32 -3.63 -7.77
C MET A 108 0.09 -2.73 -7.70
N ASN A 109 -0.93 -3.13 -6.94
CA ASN A 109 -2.03 -2.22 -6.61
C ASN A 109 -1.67 -1.36 -5.39
N HIS A 110 -2.20 -0.13 -5.33
CA HIS A 110 -1.78 0.94 -4.41
C HIS A 110 -0.36 1.44 -4.71
N GLY A 111 0.07 2.56 -4.15
CA GLY A 111 1.45 3.04 -4.28
C GLY A 111 1.75 3.92 -5.49
N GLY A 112 0.76 4.64 -6.01
CA GLY A 112 0.94 5.68 -7.03
C GLY A 112 1.88 6.78 -6.57
N ARG A 113 2.77 7.22 -7.48
CA ARG A 113 3.67 8.38 -7.29
C ARG A 113 3.16 9.59 -8.05
N GLY A 114 3.26 10.77 -7.45
CA GLY A 114 2.74 12.03 -8.02
C GLY A 114 1.22 12.15 -7.91
N PHE A 115 0.57 11.26 -7.16
CA PHE A 115 -0.87 11.28 -6.92
C PHE A 115 -1.10 11.65 -5.45
N ALA A 116 -1.38 12.94 -5.19
CA ALA A 116 -2.11 13.31 -3.98
C ALA A 116 -3.58 12.96 -4.24
N SER A 117 -4.22 12.16 -3.40
CA SER A 117 -5.64 11.91 -3.59
C SER A 117 -6.42 13.17 -3.18
N ALA A 118 -7.38 13.61 -3.99
CA ALA A 118 -8.30 14.68 -3.58
C ALA A 118 -9.14 14.29 -2.34
N ALA A 119 -9.25 12.98 -2.04
CA ALA A 119 -9.80 12.50 -0.77
C ALA A 119 -8.83 12.73 0.41
N ASP A 120 -7.53 12.84 0.15
CA ASP A 120 -6.50 13.15 1.16
C ASP A 120 -6.60 14.60 1.64
N ALA A 121 -7.21 15.49 0.84
CA ALA A 121 -7.48 16.88 1.21
C ALA A 121 -8.89 17.06 1.81
N ALA A 122 -9.89 16.30 1.34
CA ALA A 122 -11.28 16.43 1.79
C ALA A 122 -11.58 15.69 3.10
N LEU A 123 -10.87 14.59 3.40
CA LEU A 123 -11.05 13.86 4.67
C LEU A 123 -10.35 14.55 5.86
N VAL A 124 -9.35 15.40 5.57
CA VAL A 124 -8.68 16.30 6.53
C VAL A 124 -9.66 17.34 7.12
N GLU A 125 -10.71 17.70 6.38
CA GLU A 125 -11.71 18.66 6.85
C GLU A 125 -12.83 18.01 7.69
N ALA A 126 -13.00 16.69 7.66
CA ALA A 126 -14.19 16.03 8.19
C ALA A 126 -14.14 15.69 9.69
N THR A 127 -12.96 15.66 10.31
CA THR A 127 -12.78 15.20 11.71
C THR A 127 -12.59 16.34 12.71
N GLY A 128 -12.17 17.52 12.24
CA GLY A 128 -11.84 18.66 13.12
C GLY A 128 -10.65 18.43 14.05
N ASP A 129 -9.93 17.30 13.90
CA ASP A 129 -8.78 16.92 14.71
C ASP A 129 -7.51 16.88 13.83
N PRO A 130 -6.61 17.87 13.97
CA PRO A 130 -5.39 17.96 13.16
C PRO A 130 -4.39 16.82 13.40
N THR A 131 -4.65 15.91 14.35
CA THR A 131 -3.80 14.74 14.63
C THR A 131 -4.33 13.43 14.05
N ALA A 132 -5.61 13.39 13.62
CA ALA A 132 -6.21 12.26 12.89
C ALA A 132 -5.75 12.20 11.42
N ASP A 133 -5.23 13.32 10.90
CA ASP A 133 -5.00 13.56 9.48
C ASP A 133 -3.82 12.82 8.88
N ALA A 134 -2.71 12.63 9.61
CA ALA A 134 -1.54 12.00 9.01
C ALA A 134 -1.56 10.45 9.05
N ALA A 135 -2.37 9.83 9.92
CA ALA A 135 -2.77 8.43 9.76
C ALA A 135 -3.62 8.23 8.50
N LEU A 136 -4.41 9.23 8.13
CA LEU A 136 -5.23 9.26 6.92
C LEU A 136 -4.38 9.50 5.67
N LEU A 137 -3.37 10.38 5.74
CA LEU A 137 -2.35 10.55 4.71
C LEU A 137 -1.50 9.28 4.53
N MET A 138 -1.36 8.46 5.57
CA MET A 138 -0.77 7.12 5.48
C MET A 138 -1.73 6.11 4.91
N ALA A 139 -3.00 6.17 5.32
CA ALA A 139 -4.09 5.32 4.86
C ALA A 139 -4.60 5.69 3.46
N ALA A 140 -4.13 6.78 2.88
CA ALA A 140 -4.34 7.22 1.52
C ALA A 140 -3.80 6.18 0.55
N SER A 141 -4.52 5.07 0.43
CA SER A 141 -4.37 4.11 -0.65
C SER A 141 -4.72 4.87 -1.91
N THR A 142 -3.67 5.29 -2.61
CA THR A 142 -3.82 5.87 -3.94
C THR A 142 -4.60 4.86 -4.78
N ARG A 143 -5.70 5.35 -5.39
CA ARG A 143 -6.54 4.58 -6.31
C ARG A 143 -5.76 4.36 -7.58
N THR A 144 -4.72 3.55 -7.52
CA THR A 144 -3.77 3.39 -8.61
C THR A 144 -3.32 1.96 -8.72
N ILE A 145 -2.89 1.62 -9.93
CA ILE A 145 -2.06 0.46 -10.21
C ILE A 145 -0.70 0.98 -10.69
N SER A 146 0.39 0.49 -10.10
CA SER A 146 1.75 0.93 -10.37
C SER A 146 2.54 -0.19 -11.03
N ALA A 147 3.39 0.17 -11.99
CA ALA A 147 4.32 -0.74 -12.65
C ALA A 147 5.76 -0.45 -12.24
N TYR A 148 6.53 -1.52 -12.05
CA TYR A 148 7.93 -1.50 -11.69
C TYR A 148 8.75 -2.37 -12.66
N ASP A 149 9.98 -1.95 -12.92
CA ASP A 149 10.99 -2.85 -13.45
C ASP A 149 11.28 -3.92 -12.40
N LYS A 150 11.09 -5.19 -12.77
CA LYS A 150 11.20 -6.29 -11.82
C LYS A 150 12.64 -6.61 -11.41
N GLN A 151 13.62 -6.25 -12.23
CA GLN A 151 15.04 -6.51 -11.97
C GLN A 151 15.64 -5.42 -11.07
N THR A 152 15.30 -4.15 -11.30
CA THR A 152 15.90 -3.01 -10.59
C THR A 152 15.00 -2.44 -9.49
N GLY A 153 13.70 -2.72 -9.55
CA GLY A 153 12.69 -2.09 -8.70
C GLY A 153 12.33 -0.67 -9.12
N GLU A 154 12.87 -0.15 -10.23
CA GLU A 154 12.54 1.19 -10.71
C GLU A 154 11.04 1.33 -10.94
N HIS A 155 10.45 2.43 -10.45
CA HIS A 155 9.05 2.73 -10.73
C HIS A 155 8.92 3.30 -12.13
N LEU A 156 8.12 2.64 -12.97
CA LEU A 156 7.97 2.98 -14.39
C LEU A 156 6.75 3.86 -14.64
N GLY A 157 5.75 3.82 -13.75
CA GLY A 157 4.56 4.63 -13.87
C GLY A 157 3.39 4.09 -13.04
N SER A 158 2.32 4.88 -12.97
CA SER A 158 1.08 4.45 -12.34
C SER A 158 -0.13 4.94 -13.13
N VAL A 159 -1.21 4.15 -13.12
CA VAL A 159 -2.48 4.47 -13.74
C VAL A 159 -3.53 4.68 -12.65
N PRO A 160 -4.31 5.78 -12.66
CA PRO A 160 -5.40 5.97 -11.71
C PRO A 160 -6.57 5.01 -11.98
N LEU A 161 -7.26 4.65 -10.92
CA LEU A 161 -8.44 3.80 -10.89
C LEU A 161 -9.63 4.60 -10.35
N PRO A 162 -10.87 4.28 -10.77
CA PRO A 162 -12.06 5.00 -10.32
C PRO A 162 -12.30 4.85 -8.80
N ALA A 163 -11.94 3.70 -8.24
CA ALA A 163 -12.08 3.38 -6.82
C ALA A 163 -10.82 2.69 -6.27
N THR A 164 -10.71 2.62 -4.94
CA THR A 164 -9.58 1.98 -4.26
C THR A 164 -9.59 0.47 -4.56
N PRO A 165 -8.48 -0.11 -5.09
CA PRO A 165 -8.44 -1.54 -5.32
C PRO A 165 -8.37 -2.30 -3.99
N GLY A 166 -9.14 -3.38 -3.86
CA GLY A 166 -9.18 -4.19 -2.63
C GLY A 166 -8.47 -5.54 -2.78
N GLY A 167 -8.38 -6.06 -4.01
CA GLY A 167 -7.80 -7.36 -4.32
C GLY A 167 -6.50 -7.28 -5.11
N ASN A 168 -5.82 -8.42 -5.21
CA ASN A 168 -4.62 -8.55 -6.03
C ASN A 168 -4.99 -8.49 -7.51
N PRO A 169 -4.19 -7.80 -8.35
CA PRO A 169 -4.42 -7.79 -9.79
C PRO A 169 -4.18 -9.18 -10.40
N MET A 170 -4.94 -9.49 -11.45
CA MET A 170 -4.77 -10.69 -12.28
C MET A 170 -4.67 -10.31 -13.76
N THR A 171 -4.23 -11.23 -14.61
CA THR A 171 -4.16 -10.99 -16.06
C THR A 171 -4.68 -12.18 -16.85
N TYR A 172 -5.24 -11.92 -18.03
CA TYR A 172 -5.66 -12.93 -19.01
C TYR A 172 -5.54 -12.39 -20.44
N LEU A 173 -5.63 -13.31 -21.40
CA LEU A 173 -5.75 -13.00 -22.83
C LEU A 173 -7.18 -13.24 -23.30
N HIS A 174 -7.72 -12.29 -24.06
CA HIS A 174 -8.99 -12.44 -24.76
C HIS A 174 -8.86 -11.82 -26.16
N GLU A 175 -9.17 -12.60 -27.19
CA GLU A 175 -9.05 -12.21 -28.60
C GLU A 175 -7.68 -11.62 -28.96
N GLY A 176 -6.61 -12.21 -28.43
CA GLY A 176 -5.23 -11.77 -28.67
C GLY A 176 -4.79 -10.52 -27.91
N LYS A 177 -5.68 -9.92 -27.10
CA LYS A 177 -5.40 -8.74 -26.28
C LYS A 177 -5.22 -9.14 -24.81
N GLN A 178 -4.17 -8.62 -24.18
CA GLN A 178 -3.91 -8.84 -22.75
C GLN A 178 -4.68 -7.82 -21.92
N TYR A 179 -5.34 -8.33 -20.88
CA TYR A 179 -6.06 -7.52 -19.90
C TYR A 179 -5.43 -7.71 -18.52
N ILE A 180 -5.40 -6.63 -17.74
CA ILE A 180 -5.11 -6.65 -16.32
C ILE A 180 -6.41 -6.30 -15.60
N VAL A 181 -6.86 -7.15 -14.69
CA VAL A 181 -8.08 -6.95 -13.92
C VAL A 181 -7.76 -6.77 -12.45
N VAL A 182 -8.44 -5.80 -11.82
CA VAL A 182 -8.36 -5.56 -10.40
C VAL A 182 -9.76 -5.30 -9.84
N ALA A 183 -10.06 -5.90 -8.68
CA ALA A 183 -11.27 -5.60 -7.95
C ALA A 183 -11.12 -4.27 -7.20
N VAL A 184 -12.07 -3.37 -7.39
CA VAL A 184 -12.15 -2.07 -6.73
C VAL A 184 -13.43 -1.98 -5.89
N GLY A 185 -13.39 -1.15 -4.85
CA GLY A 185 -14.51 -0.95 -3.92
C GLY A 185 -14.08 -1.17 -2.48
N ARG A 186 -14.37 -0.20 -1.60
CA ARG A 186 -14.11 -0.25 -0.15
C ARG A 186 -15.04 0.75 0.55
N GLY A 187 -15.53 0.39 1.75
CA GLY A 187 -16.20 1.35 2.64
C GLY A 187 -17.51 1.94 2.11
N GLY A 188 -18.40 1.10 1.56
CA GLY A 188 -19.73 1.52 1.08
C GLY A 188 -19.78 1.94 -0.39
N ALA A 189 -18.64 1.99 -1.09
CA ALA A 189 -18.61 2.09 -2.55
C ALA A 189 -18.97 0.75 -3.20
N ASP A 190 -19.56 0.82 -4.40
CA ASP A 190 -19.89 -0.37 -5.20
C ASP A 190 -18.63 -1.19 -5.51
N ALA A 191 -18.78 -2.51 -5.39
CA ALA A 191 -17.72 -3.46 -5.69
C ALA A 191 -17.75 -3.79 -7.19
N GLU A 192 -16.64 -3.56 -7.88
CA GLU A 192 -16.54 -3.72 -9.33
C GLU A 192 -15.22 -4.37 -9.74
N LEU A 193 -15.19 -4.97 -10.94
CA LEU A 193 -13.97 -5.41 -11.60
C LEU A 193 -13.61 -4.43 -12.71
N ILE A 194 -12.43 -3.84 -12.63
CA ILE A 194 -11.91 -2.93 -13.67
C ILE A 194 -10.89 -3.71 -14.51
N ALA A 195 -11.11 -3.74 -15.83
CA ALA A 195 -10.19 -4.31 -16.80
C ALA A 195 -9.43 -3.21 -17.54
N LEU A 196 -8.10 -3.26 -17.49
CA LEU A 196 -7.19 -2.34 -18.16
C LEU A 196 -6.51 -3.09 -19.32
N ALA A 197 -6.39 -2.42 -20.46
CA ALA A 197 -5.59 -2.90 -21.59
C ALA A 197 -4.98 -1.72 -22.35
N LEU A 198 -3.89 -1.97 -23.06
CA LEU A 198 -3.34 -1.00 -24.01
C LEU A 198 -4.33 -0.76 -25.16
N PRO A 199 -4.32 0.42 -25.81
CA PRO A 199 -5.18 0.70 -26.96
C PRO A 199 -5.04 -0.37 -28.05
#